data_AF-A0A7V7DXM5-F1
#
_entry.id   AF-A0A7V7DXM5-F1
#
_cell.length_a   1.000
_cell.length_b   1.000
_cell.length_c   1.000
_cell.angle_alpha   90.00
_cell.angle_beta   90.00
_cell.angle_gamma   90.00
#
_symmetry.space_group_name_H-M   'P 1'
#
loop_
_entity.id
_entity.type
_entity.pdbx_description
1 polymer ?
#
loop_
_entity_poly.entity_id
_entity_poly.type
_entity_poly.pdbx_seq_one_letter_code
_entity_poly.pdbx_strand_id
1 'polypeptide(L)' 'MRQQVKAWLEQGTVNILLGYKLGQGYPLPCCFTKENLDEAAELIAGRARYFLI' A
#
# COMPACT_ATOMS: atom_id res chain seq x y z
N MET A 1 -5.09 -4.84 -8.97
CA MET A 1 -4.66 -3.69 -8.15
C MET A 1 -3.33 -3.97 -7.43
N ARG A 2 -3.22 -4.94 -6.51
CA ARG A 2 -1.96 -5.26 -5.80
C ARG A 2 -0.77 -5.61 -6.71
N GLN A 3 -0.95 -6.51 -7.67
CA GLN A 3 0.11 -6.86 -8.63
C GLN A 3 0.57 -5.67 -9.47
N GLN A 4 -0.33 -4.75 -9.78
CA GLN A 4 -0.02 -3.55 -10.55
C GLN A 4 0.80 -2.56 -9.72
N VAL A 5 0.48 -2.40 -8.44
CA VAL A 5 1.29 -1.62 -7.48
C VAL A 5 2.69 -2.22 -7.34
N LYS A 6 2.79 -3.54 -7.21
CA LYS A 6 4.07 -4.24 -7.14
C LYS A 6 4.91 -3.99 -8.40
N ALA A 7 4.31 -4.15 -9.58
CA ALA A 7 4.97 -3.86 -10.85
C ALA A 7 5.42 -2.39 -10.95
N TRP A 8 4.62 -1.43 -10.50
CA TRP A 8 5.00 -0.03 -10.50
C TRP A 8 6.16 0.30 -9.56
N LEU A 9 6.21 -0.33 -8.38
CA LEU A 9 7.32 -0.18 -7.43
C LEU A 9 8.60 -0.86 -7.95
N GLU A 10 8.48 -2.04 -8.57
CA GLU A 10 9.62 -2.76 -9.19
C GLU A 10 10.20 -2.00 -10.39
N GLN A 11 9.34 -1.46 -11.25
CA GLN A 11 9.76 -0.68 -12.43
C GLN A 11 10.26 0.72 -12.07
N GLY A 12 10.09 1.15 -10.81
CA GLY A 12 10.42 2.51 -10.37
C GLY A 12 9.50 3.59 -10.93
N THR A 13 8.33 3.21 -11.46
CA THR A 13 7.28 4.14 -11.91
C THR A 13 6.74 4.97 -10.75
N VAL A 14 6.70 4.39 -9.55
CA VAL A 14 6.49 5.10 -8.28
C VAL A 14 7.54 4.67 -7.27
N ASN A 15 8.10 5.64 -6.56
CA ASN A 15 9.04 5.37 -5.46
C ASN A 15 8.33 4.96 -4.16
N ILE A 16 7.17 5.58 -3.90
CA ILE A 16 6.39 5.40 -2.68
C ILE A 16 4.92 5.38 -3.06
N LEU A 17 4.17 4.40 -2.56
CA LEU A 17 2.72 4.36 -2.65
C LEU A 17 2.11 4.44 -1.25
N LEU A 18 1.22 5.40 -1.04
CA LEU A 18 0.44 5.53 0.19
C LEU A 18 -0.84 4.70 0.07
N GLY A 19 -1.06 3.80 1.02
CA GLY A 19 -2.27 2.98 1.06
C GLY A 19 -2.56 2.48 2.47
N TYR A 20 -3.41 1.47 2.57
CA TYR A 20 -3.76 0.84 3.84
C TYR A 20 -3.40 -0.64 3.82
N LYS A 21 -2.90 -1.14 4.95
CA LYS A 21 -2.72 -2.58 5.21
C LYS A 21 -3.58 -3.03 6.38
N LEU A 22 -3.93 -4.32 6.46
CA LEU A 22 -4.71 -4.84 7.59
C LEU A 22 -3.74 -5.08 8.75
N GLY A 23 -3.74 -4.20 9.74
CA GLY A 23 -2.98 -4.42 10.97
C GLY A 23 -3.92 -4.56 12.16
N GLN A 24 -3.76 -5.61 12.96
CA GLN A 24 -4.57 -5.85 14.17
C GLN A 24 -6.11 -5.76 13.94
N GLY A 25 -6.60 -6.14 12.76
CA GLY A 25 -8.03 -6.13 12.42
C GLY A 25 -8.59 -4.79 11.91
N TYR A 26 -7.76 -3.77 11.73
CA TYR A 26 -8.18 -2.47 11.16
C TYR A 26 -7.24 -2.00 10.03
N PRO A 27 -7.73 -1.17 9.09
CA PRO A 27 -6.91 -0.62 8.02
C PRO A 27 -5.98 0.46 8.59
N LEU A 28 -4.67 0.17 8.57
CA LEU A 28 -3.61 1.09 9.00
C LEU A 28 -2.96 1.77 7.80
N PRO A 29 -2.74 3.10 7.83
CA PRO A 29 -1.99 3.78 6.79
C PRO A 29 -0.57 3.23 6.74
N CYS A 30 -0.13 2.87 5.54
CA CYS A 30 1.20 2.31 5.31
C CYS A 30 1.78 2.82 3.99
N CYS A 31 3.08 3.02 3.99
CA CYS A 31 3.85 3.41 2.82
C CYS A 31 4.48 2.15 2.22
N PHE A 32 4.15 1.86 0.98
CA PHE A 32 4.73 0.75 0.23
C PHE A 32 5.87 1.29 -0.62
N THR A 33 7.04 0.67 -0.53
CA THR A 33 8.25 1.03 -1.28
C THR A 33 8.79 -0.20 -1.99
N LYS A 34 9.70 0.01 -2.95
CA LYS A 34 10.41 -1.08 -3.62
C LYS A 34 11.26 -1.95 -2.67
N GLU A 35 11.58 -1.44 -1.48
CA GLU A 35 12.37 -2.15 -0.47
C GLU A 35 11.55 -3.23 0.23
N ASN A 36 10.23 -3.05 0.32
CA ASN A 36 9.30 -3.99 0.96
C ASN A 36 8.13 -4.32 0.02
N LEU A 37 8.46 -4.88 -1.15
CA LEU A 37 7.48 -5.29 -2.16
C LEU A 37 6.50 -6.36 -1.68
N ASP A 38 6.90 -7.16 -0.70
CA ASP A 38 6.04 -8.17 -0.09
C ASP A 38 4.84 -7.54 0.62
N GLU A 39 5.05 -6.39 1.29
CA GLU A 39 3.95 -5.65 1.93
C GLU A 39 2.91 -5.18 0.91
N ALA A 40 3.25 -4.97 -0.36
CA ALA A 40 2.27 -4.61 -1.38
C ALA A 40 1.19 -5.71 -1.60
N ALA A 41 1.45 -6.95 -1.19
CA ALA A 41 0.45 -8.02 -1.16
C ALA A 41 -0.61 -7.81 -0.07
N GLU A 42 -0.26 -7.13 1.02
CA GLU A 42 -1.12 -6.80 2.16
C GLU A 42 -1.92 -5.50 1.93
N LEU A 43 -1.71 -4.83 0.78
CA LEU A 43 -2.44 -3.64 0.40
C LEU A 43 -3.94 -3.94 0.25
N ILE A 44 -4.74 -3.22 1.05
CA ILE A 44 -6.20 -3.25 0.98
C ILE A 44 -6.67 -2.11 0.08
N ALA A 45 -7.50 -2.47 -0.90
CA ALA A 45 -8.29 -1.50 -1.64
C ALA A 45 -9.61 -1.27 -0.88
N GLY A 46 -9.84 -0.05 -0.40
CA GLY A 46 -11.07 0.28 0.31
C GLY A 46 -11.34 1.78 0.31
N ARG A 47 -12.60 2.17 0.47
CA ARG A 47 -13.01 3.57 0.72
C ARG A 47 -12.68 4.01 2.14
N ALA A 48 -11.66 3.41 2.75
CA ALA A 48 -11.19 3.80 4.08
C ALA A 48 -10.73 5.25 3.97
N ARG A 49 -11.54 6.14 4.53
CA ARG A 49 -11.23 7.56 4.65
C ARG A 49 -10.68 7.72 6.05
N TYR A 50 -9.36 7.82 6.18
CA TYR A 50 -8.79 8.37 7.41
C TYR A 50 -9.28 9.81 7.52
N PHE A 51 -9.89 10.17 8.64
CA PHE A 51 -10.15 11.57 8.92
C PHE A 51 -8.79 12.24 9.11
N LEU A 52 -8.40 13.10 8.17
CA LEU A 52 -7.35 14.09 8.39
C LEU A 52 -7.97 15.11 9.35
N ILE A 53 -7.69 14.94 10.63
CA ILE A 53 -7.99 15.95 11.66
C ILE A 53 -6.77 16.86 11.78
#